data_AF-A0A3D5EQ51-F1
#
_entry.id   AF-A0A3D5EQ51-F1
#
_cell.length_a   1.000
_cell.length_b   1.000
_cell.length_c   1.000
_cell.angle_alpha   90.00
_cell.angle_beta   90.00
_cell.angle_gamma   90.00
#
_symmetry.space_group_name_H-M   'P 1'
#
loop_
_entity.id
_entity.type
_entity.pdbx_description
1 polymer ?
#
loop_
_entity_poly.entity_id
_entity_poly.type
_entity_poly.pdbx_seq_one_letter_code
_entity_poly.pdbx_strand_id
1 'polypeptide(L)' 'MIKVMAFMLIVIVDGEKIENPAWKFKSIYACNRFARAIESGDIAYSFRAASYQAKITAYCVPKQVLVNRENPEFQD' A
#
# COMPACT_ATOMS: atom_id res chain seq x y z
N MET A 1 -11.07 21.04 -11.05
CA MET A 1 -10.39 19.74 -10.88
C MET A 1 -10.09 19.56 -9.41
N ILE A 2 -10.67 18.56 -8.76
CA ILE A 2 -10.53 18.34 -7.33
C ILE A 2 -9.27 17.49 -7.10
N LYS A 3 -8.47 17.87 -6.10
CA LYS A 3 -7.28 17.15 -5.66
C LYS A 3 -7.53 16.62 -4.27
N VAL A 4 -7.30 15.33 -4.08
CA VAL A 4 -7.40 14.68 -2.76
C VAL A 4 -6.08 14.04 -2.39
N MET A 5 -5.87 13.88 -1.09
CA MET A 5 -4.74 13.09 -0.57
C MET A 5 -5.12 11.61 -0.60
N ALA A 6 -4.22 10.79 -1.13
CA ALA A 6 -4.28 9.33 -1.04
C ALA A 6 -2.96 8.81 -0.46
N PHE A 7 -2.95 7.54 -0.10
CA PHE A 7 -1.78 6.85 0.43
C PHE A 7 -1.38 5.74 -0.54
N MET A 8 -0.21 5.88 -1.15
CA MET A 8 0.31 4.92 -2.11
C MET A 8 1.17 3.89 -1.38
N LEU A 9 0.87 2.62 -1.59
CA LEU A 9 1.68 1.51 -1.11
C LEU A 9 2.92 1.37 -1.99
N ILE A 10 4.08 1.36 -1.34
CA ILE A 10 5.39 1.08 -1.93
C ILE A 10 5.91 -0.20 -1.29
N VAL A 11 6.41 -1.12 -2.11
CA VAL A 11 7.07 -2.34 -1.65
C VAL A 11 8.51 -2.32 -2.15
N ILE A 12 9.45 -2.66 -1.29
CA ILE A 12 10.86 -2.83 -1.62
C ILE A 12 11.20 -4.30 -1.39
N VAL A 13 11.70 -4.98 -2.41
CA VAL A 13 12.17 -6.37 -2.36
C VAL A 13 13.61 -6.40 -2.82
N ASP A 14 14.53 -6.88 -1.98
CA ASP A 14 15.97 -6.92 -2.30
C ASP A 14 16.54 -5.54 -2.75
N GLY A 15 15.96 -4.44 -2.25
CA GLY A 15 16.35 -3.07 -2.62
C GLY A 15 15.69 -2.53 -3.90
N GLU A 16 14.94 -3.37 -4.62
CA GLU A 16 14.17 -2.96 -5.80
C GLU A 16 12.78 -2.46 -5.41
N LYS A 17 12.43 -1.28 -5.89
CA LYS A 17 11.14 -0.66 -5.64
C LYS A 17 10.08 -1.22 -6.59
N ILE A 18 9.06 -1.85 -6.02
CA ILE A 18 7.84 -2.30 -6.68
C ILE A 18 6.73 -1.31 -6.31
N GLU A 19 6.20 -0.62 -7.32
CA GLU A 19 5.12 0.34 -7.15
C GLU A 19 4.12 0.23 -8.31
N ASN A 20 2.84 0.43 -8.03
CA ASN A 20 1.80 0.47 -9.03
C ASN A 20 0.91 1.70 -8.80
N PRO A 21 0.62 2.53 -9.83
CA PRO A 21 -0.28 3.67 -9.70
C PRO A 21 -1.68 3.34 -9.16
N ALA A 22 -2.12 2.10 -9.26
CA ALA A 22 -3.41 1.63 -8.73
C ALA A 22 -3.37 1.29 -7.22
N TRP A 23 -2.19 1.14 -6.61
CA TRP A 23 -2.07 0.82 -5.18
C TRP A 23 -2.18 2.06 -4.30
N LYS A 24 -3.30 2.76 -4.45
CA LYS A 24 -3.62 3.97 -3.69
C LYS A 24 -4.84 3.72 -2.84
N PHE A 25 -4.81 4.24 -1.62
CA PHE A 25 -5.89 4.09 -0.65
C PHE A 25 -6.35 5.47 -0.18
N LYS A 26 -7.67 5.64 0.02
CA LYS A 26 -8.23 6.81 0.70
C LYS A 26 -7.74 6.94 2.15
N SER A 27 -7.52 5.82 2.81
CA SER A 27 -7.18 5.75 4.24
C SER A 27 -5.77 5.21 4.46
N ILE A 28 -4.99 5.92 5.28
CA ILE A 28 -3.66 5.46 5.72
C ILE A 28 -3.75 4.14 6.48
N TYR A 29 -4.82 3.92 7.25
CA TYR A 29 -5.03 2.68 7.99
C TYR A 29 -5.27 1.49 7.07
N ALA A 30 -6.01 1.71 5.98
CA ALA A 30 -6.21 0.67 4.96
C ALA A 30 -4.87 0.33 4.29
N CYS A 31 -4.11 1.34 3.85
CA CYS A 31 -2.80 1.13 3.26
C CYS A 31 -1.84 0.38 4.21
N ASN A 32 -1.76 0.81 5.48
CA ASN A 32 -0.89 0.19 6.48
C ASN A 32 -1.25 -1.27 6.77
N ARG A 33 -2.52 -1.66 6.65
CA ARG A 33 -2.93 -3.06 6.78
C ARG A 33 -2.28 -3.92 5.70
N PHE A 34 -2.30 -3.47 4.45
CA PHE A 34 -1.66 -4.17 3.34
C PHE A 34 -0.13 -4.16 3.47
N ALA A 35 0.47 -3.02 3.80
CA ALA A 35 1.90 -2.92 4.06
C ALA A 35 2.35 -3.94 5.12
N ARG A 36 1.63 -3.99 6.25
CA ARG A 36 1.92 -4.94 7.33
C ARG A 36 1.81 -6.39 6.87
N ALA A 37 0.74 -6.74 6.16
CA ALA A 37 0.51 -8.09 5.65
C ALA A 37 1.62 -8.53 4.67
N ILE A 38 2.10 -7.62 3.82
CA ILE A 38 3.20 -7.86 2.89
C ILE A 38 4.51 -8.10 3.64
N GLU A 39 4.86 -7.23 4.59
CA GLU A 39 6.09 -7.38 5.38
C GLU A 39 6.12 -8.66 6.23
N SER A 40 4.96 -9.06 6.75
CA SER A 40 4.81 -10.29 7.53
C SER A 40 4.70 -11.55 6.67
N GLY A 41 4.47 -11.41 5.35
CA GLY A 41 4.16 -12.55 4.49
C GLY A 41 2.88 -13.28 4.93
N ASP A 42 1.83 -12.53 5.26
CA ASP A 42 0.57 -13.07 5.81
C ASP A 42 -0.20 -13.85 4.73
N ILE A 43 0.22 -15.09 4.50
CA ILE A 43 -0.52 -16.12 3.78
C ILE A 43 -1.17 -17.01 4.83
N ALA A 44 -2.49 -16.90 4.96
CA ALA A 44 -3.27 -17.68 5.91
C ALA A 44 -3.02 -19.20 5.74
N TYR A 45 -2.16 -19.78 6.58
CA TYR A 45 -2.30 -21.17 7.07
C TYR A 45 -1.40 -21.56 8.27
N SER A 46 -0.53 -20.71 8.83
CA SER A 46 -0.01 -21.04 10.16
C SER A 46 0.55 -19.83 10.88
N PHE A 47 0.00 -19.61 12.06
CA PHE A 47 0.62 -18.87 13.15
C PHE A 47 2.05 -19.38 13.36
N ARG A 48 3.01 -18.76 12.68
CA ARG A 48 4.39 -18.68 13.15
C ARG A 48 4.69 -17.20 13.19
N ALA A 49 5.09 -16.72 14.37
CA ALA A 49 5.46 -15.34 14.61
C ALA A 49 6.15 -14.80 13.36
N ALA A 50 5.47 -13.90 12.64
CA ALA A 50 5.90 -13.44 11.34
C ALA A 50 7.23 -12.72 11.52
N SER A 51 8.31 -13.49 11.41
CA SER A 51 9.65 -13.00 11.21
C SER A 51 9.54 -12.18 9.93
N TYR A 52 9.65 -10.86 10.06
CA TYR A 52 9.79 -9.95 8.93
C TYR A 52 10.58 -10.66 7.84
N GLN A 53 9.99 -10.83 6.66
CA GLN A 53 10.70 -11.51 5.59
C GLN A 53 11.97 -10.69 5.33
N ALA A 54 13.13 -11.28 5.61
CA ALA A 54 14.39 -10.57 5.49
C ALA A 54 14.47 -10.03 4.07
N LYS A 55 14.57 -8.70 3.95
CA LYS A 55 14.65 -7.92 2.70
C LYS A 55 13.34 -7.54 1.99
N ILE A 56 12.18 -7.68 2.64
CA ILE A 56 10.94 -7.02 2.21
C ILE A 56 10.62 -5.85 3.15
N THR A 57 10.34 -4.69 2.58
CA THR A 57 9.83 -3.52 3.32
C THR A 57 8.64 -2.97 2.57
N ALA A 58 7.54 -2.69 3.26
CA ALA A 58 6.37 -2.09 2.64
C ALA A 58 5.86 -0.90 3.46
N TYR A 59 5.59 0.21 2.81
CA TYR A 59 5.19 1.44 3.48
C TYR A 59 4.28 2.31 2.62
N CYS A 60 3.59 3.23 3.27
CA CYS A 60 2.59 4.08 2.65
C CYS A 60 3.10 5.51 2.55
N VAL A 61 3.04 6.09 1.34
CA VAL A 61 3.50 7.45 1.05
C VAL A 61 2.31 8.32 0.63
N PRO A 62 2.13 9.53 1.20
CA PRO A 62 1.08 10.43 0.75
C PRO A 62 1.30 10.86 -0.71
N LYS A 63 0.25 10.81 -1.52
CA LYS A 63 0.23 11.23 -2.92
C LYS A 63 -1.00 12.09 -3.19
N GLN A 64 -0.81 13.11 -4.01
CA GLN A 64 -1.92 13.90 -4.52
C GLN A 64 -2.55 13.18 -5.71
N VAL A 65 -3.86 13.01 -5.68
CA VAL A 65 -4.63 12.33 -6.71
C VAL A 65 -5.65 13.30 -7.30
N LEU A 66 -5.74 13.33 -8.62
CA LEU A 66 -6.79 14.05 -9.34
C LEU A 66 -8.04 13.20 -9.31
N VAL A 67 -9.14 13.74 -8.81
CA VAL A 67 -10.43 13.05 -8.83
C VAL A 67 -11.03 13.17 -10.23
N ASN A 68 -11.18 12.05 -10.92
CA ASN A 68 -11.74 11.95 -12.26
C ASN A 68 -12.52 10.62 -12.42
N ARG A 69 -13.07 10.36 -13.62
CA ARG A 69 -13.85 9.14 -13.89
C ARG A 69 -13.02 7.85 -13.86
N GLU A 70 -11.71 7.94 -13.92
CA GLU A 70 -10.79 6.80 -13.95
C GLU A 70 -10.48 6.28 -12.54
N ASN A 71 -10.83 7.04 -11.49
CA ASN A 71 -10.61 6.68 -10.10
C ASN A 71 -11.84 7.00 -9.22
N PRO A 72 -12.98 6.35 -9.50
CA PRO A 72 -14.26 6.61 -8.84
C PRO A 72 -14.22 6.39 -7.32
N GLU A 73 -13.31 5.56 -6.83
CA GLU A 73 -13.10 5.35 -5.40
C GLU A 73 -12.62 6.60 -4.68
N PHE A 74 -12.10 7.62 -5.39
CA PHE A 74 -11.72 8.95 -4.91
C PHE A 74 -12.77 10.04 -5.14
N GLN A 75 -13.89 9.70 -5.78
CA GLN A 75 -15.09 10.53 -5.78
C GLN A 75 -15.79 10.31 -4.42
N ASP A 76 -16.26 11.39 -3.79
CA ASP A 76 -17.07 11.32 -2.57
C ASP A 76 -18.56 11.29 -2.93
#